data_AF-A0A2T2U676-F1
#
_entry.id   AF-A0A2T2U676-F1
#
_cell.length_a   1.000
_cell.length_b   1.000
_cell.length_c   1.000
_cell.angle_alpha   90.00
_cell.angle_beta   90.00
_cell.angle_gamma   90.00
#
_symmetry.space_group_name_H-M   'P 1'
#
loop_
_entity.id
_entity.type
_entity.pdbx_description
1 polymer ?
#
loop_
_entity_poly.entity_id
_entity_poly.type
_entity_poly.pdbx_seq_one_letter_code
_entity_poly.pdbx_strand_id
1 'polypeptide(L)'
;CLRADRRTELFVTLHEGRNRQVRRMMQAVGHEVAALERTRYASLSAEGLERGAWRLLDEDEVKRLRRSVGLPERKARTHKRNS
;
A
#
# COMPACT_ATOMS: atom_id res chain seq x y z
N CYS A 1 17.04 30.12 19.90
CA CYS A 1 16.83 30.33 18.44
C CYS A 1 16.47 28.99 17.81
N LEU A 2 15.17 28.65 17.75
CA LEU A 2 14.69 27.38 17.22
C LEU A 2 14.74 27.44 15.69
N ARG A 3 15.65 26.67 15.08
CA ARG A 3 15.65 26.46 13.63
C ARG A 3 14.35 25.74 13.28
N ALA A 4 13.48 26.39 12.52
CA ALA A 4 12.35 25.72 11.89
C ALA A 4 12.90 24.62 10.98
N ASP A 5 12.71 23.37 11.37
CA ASP A 5 13.11 22.20 10.60
C ASP A 5 12.28 22.19 9.30
N ARG A 6 12.95 22.44 8.17
CA ARG A 6 12.29 22.49 6.85
C ARG A 6 11.99 21.05 6.42
N ARG A 7 10.81 20.57 6.80
CA ARG A 7 10.31 19.25 6.40
C ARG A 7 9.57 19.36 5.06
N THR A 8 9.92 18.47 4.13
CA THR A 8 9.22 18.30 2.85
C THR A 8 8.50 16.97 2.83
N GLU A 9 7.24 16.96 2.44
CA GLU A 9 6.45 15.75 2.23
C GLU A 9 6.33 15.44 0.73
N LEU A 10 6.56 14.18 0.36
CA LEU A 10 6.55 13.73 -1.03
C LEU A 10 5.73 12.45 -1.15
N PHE A 11 4.90 12.36 -2.19
CA PHE A 11 4.24 11.13 -2.61
C PHE A 11 4.99 10.50 -3.77
N VAL A 12 5.43 9.26 -3.60
CA VAL A 12 6.17 8.51 -4.62
C VAL A 12 5.41 7.22 -4.92
N THR A 13 5.09 6.99 -6.19
CA THR A 13 4.51 5.73 -6.66
C THR A 13 5.60 4.91 -7.34
N LEU A 14 5.76 3.65 -6.94
CA LEU A 14 6.71 2.71 -7.52
C LEU A 14 5.96 1.48 -8.03
N HIS A 15 6.39 0.99 -9.20
CA HIS A 15 5.91 -0.27 -9.78
C HIS A 15 6.85 -1.45 -9.48
N GLU A 16 8.02 -1.18 -8.87
CA GLU A 16 8.97 -2.18 -8.39
C GLU A 16 9.23 -2.03 -6.88
N GLY A 17 9.75 -3.08 -6.26
CA GLY A 17 9.96 -3.15 -4.81
C GLY A 17 11.39 -3.60 -4.45
N ARG A 18 12.41 -2.84 -4.86
CA ARG A 18 13.80 -3.19 -4.52
C ARG A 18 14.13 -2.85 -3.06
N ASN A 19 15.07 -3.56 -2.45
CA ASN A 19 15.48 -3.33 -1.06
C ASN A 19 15.85 -1.84 -0.83
N ARG A 20 15.21 -1.20 0.15
CA ARG A 20 15.40 0.21 0.53
C ARG A 20 15.35 1.20 -0.65
N GLN A 21 14.59 0.89 -1.70
CA GLN A 21 14.59 1.65 -2.96
C GLN A 21 14.36 3.16 -2.78
N VAL A 22 13.25 3.56 -2.13
CA VAL A 22 12.94 4.98 -1.89
C VAL A 22 14.07 5.69 -1.12
N ARG A 23 14.62 5.05 -0.09
CA ARG A 23 15.71 5.62 0.71
C ARG A 23 16.99 5.79 -0.13
N ARG A 24 17.31 4.83 -1.00
CA ARG A 24 18.46 4.93 -1.92
C ARG A 24 18.26 6.01 -2.97
N MET A 25 17.05 6.15 -3.52
CA MET A 25 16.71 7.21 -4.48
C MET A 25 16.89 8.60 -3.85
N MET A 26 16.36 8.82 -2.65
CA MET A 26 16.47 10.12 -1.96
C MET A 26 17.92 10.42 -1.55
N GLN A 27 18.66 9.42 -1.08
CA GLN A 27 20.07 9.59 -0.77
C GLN A 27 20.90 9.99 -1.99
N ALA A 28 20.60 9.42 -3.17
CA ALA A 28 21.29 9.75 -4.42
C ALA A 28 21.11 11.22 -4.84
N VAL A 29 20.00 11.86 -4.42
CA VAL A 29 19.73 13.29 -4.66
C VAL A 29 20.06 14.18 -3.45
N GLY A 30 20.75 13.64 -2.42
CA GLY A 30 21.20 14.41 -1.26
C GLY A 30 20.16 14.64 -0.17
N HIS A 31 19.07 13.86 -0.15
CA HIS A 31 18.02 13.98 0.86
C HIS A 31 17.94 12.75 1.78
N GLU A 32 17.88 12.99 3.09
CA GLU A 32 17.60 11.96 4.08
C GLU A 32 16.09 11.76 4.27
N VAL A 33 15.67 10.50 4.40
CA VAL A 33 14.26 10.14 4.63
C VAL A 33 14.02 9.95 6.12
N ALA A 34 13.47 10.97 6.78
CA ALA A 34 13.12 10.90 8.21
C ALA A 34 11.96 9.94 8.50
N ALA A 35 10.92 9.93 7.65
CA ALA A 35 9.76 9.05 7.76
C ALA A 35 9.40 8.47 6.39
N LEU A 36 9.02 7.20 6.36
CA LEU A 36 8.55 6.52 5.15
C LEU A 36 7.36 5.64 5.51
N GLU A 37 6.23 5.90 4.87
CA GLU A 37 5.00 5.17 5.05
C GLU A 37 4.42 4.78 3.69
N ARG A 38 3.90 3.55 3.59
CA ARG A 38 3.18 3.10 2.40
C ARG A 38 1.68 3.31 2.64
N THR A 39 1.14 4.36 2.06
CA THR A 39 -0.28 4.74 2.20
C THR A 39 -1.20 3.96 1.27
N ARG A 40 -0.70 3.51 0.11
CA ARG A 40 -1.47 2.80 -0.92
C ARG A 40 -0.70 1.62 -1.51
N TYR A 41 -1.44 0.62 -1.97
CA TYR A 41 -0.91 -0.49 -2.75
C TYR A 41 -1.97 -0.97 -3.75
N ALA A 42 -1.64 -0.91 -5.05
CA ALA A 42 -2.62 -1.13 -6.12
C ALA A 42 -3.89 -0.29 -5.89
N SER A 43 -5.06 -0.92 -5.85
CA SER A 43 -6.35 -0.26 -5.58
C SER A 43 -6.70 -0.14 -4.09
N LEU A 44 -5.79 -0.52 -3.17
CA LEU A 44 -6.02 -0.48 -1.72
C LEU A 44 -5.43 0.78 -1.09
N SER A 45 -6.11 1.28 -0.05
CA SER A 45 -5.66 2.38 0.81
C SER A 45 -5.58 1.89 2.26
N ALA A 46 -4.61 2.41 3.02
CA ALA A 46 -4.52 2.24 4.47
C ALA A 46 -5.35 3.27 5.26
N GLU A 47 -6.08 4.15 4.56
CA GLU A 47 -6.95 5.15 5.14
C GLU A 47 -8.02 4.51 6.05
N GLY A 48 -8.21 5.11 7.23
CA GLY A 48 -9.13 4.60 8.25
C GLY A 48 -8.63 3.39 9.05
N LEU A 49 -7.40 2.93 8.84
CA LEU A 49 -6.81 1.84 9.61
C LEU A 49 -5.79 2.37 10.63
N GLU A 50 -5.96 2.02 11.89
CA GLU A 50 -5.00 2.38 12.94
C GLU A 50 -3.67 1.62 12.77
N ARG A 51 -2.59 2.19 13.33
CA ARG A 51 -1.27 1.55 13.30
C ARG A 51 -1.32 0.19 13.99
N GLY A 52 -0.91 -0.86 13.29
CA GLY A 52 -0.91 -2.23 13.79
C GLY A 52 -2.24 -2.97 13.65
N ALA A 53 -3.32 -2.27 13.28
CA ALA A 53 -4.59 -2.90 12.99
C ALA A 53 -4.58 -3.60 11.62
N TRP A 54 -5.53 -4.51 11.43
CA TRP A 54 -5.81 -5.16 10.16
C TRP A 54 -7.32 -5.33 9.99
N ARG A 55 -7.76 -5.47 8.74
CA ARG A 55 -9.14 -5.80 8.41
C ARG A 55 -9.20 -6.79 7.25
N LEU A 56 -10.34 -7.46 7.12
CA LEU A 56 -10.66 -8.22 5.92
C LEU A 56 -10.97 -7.25 4.76
N LEU A 57 -10.56 -7.65 3.56
CA LEU A 57 -10.91 -6.96 2.33
C LEU A 57 -12.34 -7.29 1.94
N ASP A 58 -13.06 -6.29 1.43
CA ASP A 58 -14.38 -6.50 0.87
C ASP A 58 -14.31 -7.24 -0.48
N GLU A 59 -15.42 -7.85 -0.90
CA GLU A 59 -15.48 -8.66 -2.13
C GLU A 59 -15.06 -7.85 -3.36
N ASP A 60 -15.48 -6.58 -3.41
CA ASP A 60 -15.13 -5.66 -4.50
C ASP A 60 -13.64 -5.31 -4.54
N GLU A 61 -13.01 -5.14 -3.37
CA GLU A 61 -11.57 -4.90 -3.27
C GLU A 61 -10.78 -6.11 -3.77
N VAL A 62 -11.20 -7.31 -3.34
CA VAL A 62 -10.60 -8.57 -3.80
C VAL A 62 -10.76 -8.73 -5.31
N LYS A 63 -11.94 -8.42 -5.86
CA LYS A 63 -12.23 -8.49 -7.29
C LYS A 63 -11.36 -7.51 -8.09
N ARG A 64 -11.18 -6.27 -7.61
CA ARG A 64 -10.27 -5.28 -8.24
C ARG A 64 -8.82 -5.77 -8.27
N LEU A 65 -8.31 -6.30 -7.16
CA LEU A 65 -6.94 -6.82 -7.09
C LEU A 65 -6.70 -8.02 -8.00
N ARG A 66 -7.67 -8.94 -8.11
CA ARG A 66 -7.52 -10.07 -9.04
C ARG A 66 -7.48 -9.61 -10.48
N ARG A 67 -8.39 -8.70 -10.85
CA ARG A 67 -8.43 -8.13 -12.21
C ARG A 67 -7.13 -7.41 -12.56
N SER A 68 -6.48 -6.72 -11.62
CA SER A 68 -5.24 -5.99 -11.90
C SER A 68 -4.06 -6.89 -12.29
N VAL A 69 -4.14 -8.19 -12.01
CA VAL A 69 -3.12 -9.19 -12.38
C VAL A 69 -3.64 -10.28 -13.34
N GLY A 70 -4.81 -10.07 -13.94
CA GLY A 70 -5.41 -11.02 -14.89
C GLY A 70 -5.91 -12.32 -14.26
N LEU A 71 -6.14 -12.36 -12.94
CA LEU A 71 -6.67 -13.53 -12.25
C LEU A 71 -8.21 -13.58 -12.33
N PRO A 72 -8.80 -14.78 -12.47
CA PRO A 72 -10.25 -14.94 -12.52
C PRO A 72 -10.91 -14.68 -11.15
N GLU A 73 -12.19 -14.31 -11.15
CA GLU A 73 -12.95 -14.13 -9.91
C GLU A 73 -13.10 -15.45 -9.15
N ARG A 74 -12.98 -15.40 -7.82
CA ARG A 74 -13.18 -16.58 -6.98
C ARG A 74 -14.67 -16.88 -6.96
N LYS A 75 -15.06 -18.03 -7.52
CA LYS A 75 -16.42 -18.55 -7.40
C LYS A 75 -16.78 -18.70 -5.92
N ALA A 76 -17.97 -18.23 -5.53
CA ALA A 76 -18.48 -18.46 -4.18
C ALA A 76 -18.46 -19.97 -3.89
N ARG A 77 -17.94 -20.37 -2.73
CA ARG A 77 -18.06 -21.75 -2.27
C ARG A 77 -19.55 -21.97 -1.98
N THR A 78 -20.28 -22.57 -2.92
CA THR A 78 -21.62 -23.08 -2.69
C THR A 78 -21.52 -24.18 -1.64
N HIS A 79 -21.80 -23.85 -0.38
CA HIS A 79 -22.03 -24.85 0.65
C HIS A 79 -23.38 -25.50 0.32
N LYS A 80 -23.33 -26.60 -0.43
CA LYS A 80 -24.51 -27.43 -0.71
C LYS A 80 -24.93 -28.03 0.63
N ARG A 81 -25.87 -27.38 1.32
CA ARG A 81 -26.62 -27.99 2.41
C ARG A 81 -27.41 -29.14 1.77
N ASN A 82 -26.96 -30.38 1.98
CA ASN A 82 -27.77 -31.54 1.64
C ASN A 82 -28.96 -31.58 2.61
N SER A 83 -30.17 -31.54 2.04
CA SER A 83 -31.39 -32.06 2.65
C SER A 83 -31.59 -33.51 2.21
#